data_AF-A0A2R4VZF2-F1
#
_entry.id   AF-A0A2R4VZF2-F1
#
_cell.length_a   1.000
_cell.length_b   1.000
_cell.length_c   1.000
_cell.angle_alpha   90.00
_cell.angle_beta   90.00
_cell.angle_gamma   90.00
#
_symmetry.space_group_name_H-M   'P 1'
#
loop_
_entity.id
_entity.type
_entity.pdbx_description
1 polymer ?
#
loop_
_entity_poly.entity_id
_entity_poly.type
_entity_poly.pdbx_seq_one_letter_code
_entity_poly.pdbx_strand_id
1 'polypeptide(L)' 'MPLHVAQLGFNVLGTTLGGLLLGWFLQEKMGFGLVGFLFGLLLGVFSGLWIILKQILVQK' A
#
# COMPACT_ATOMS: atom_id res chain seq x y z
N MET A 1 -5.52 -16.15 -16.87
CA MET A 1 -4.34 -16.24 -15.97
C MET A 1 -3.45 -14.99 -15.95
N PRO A 2 -3.02 -14.34 -17.05
CA PRO A 2 -2.12 -13.17 -16.97
C PRO A 2 -2.79 -11.90 -16.42
N LEU A 3 -4.10 -11.71 -16.70
CA LEU A 3 -4.86 -10.54 -16.24
C LEU A 3 -4.94 -10.42 -14.70
N HIS A 4 -4.97 -11.57 -14.00
CA HIS A 4 -5.11 -11.60 -12.54
C HIS A 4 -3.82 -11.20 -11.84
N VAL A 5 -2.67 -11.62 -12.37
CA VAL A 5 -1.35 -11.21 -11.87
C VAL A 5 -1.12 -9.72 -12.13
N ALA A 6 -1.53 -9.22 -13.30
CA ALA A 6 -1.49 -7.79 -13.61
C ALA A 6 -2.39 -6.98 -12.65
N GLN A 7 -3.60 -7.45 -12.35
CA GLN A 7 -4.49 -6.81 -11.36
C GLN A 7 -3.94 -6.87 -9.93
N LEU A 8 -3.31 -7.98 -9.54
CA LEU A 8 -2.63 -8.08 -8.25
C LEU A 8 -1.52 -7.04 -8.14
N GLY A 9 -0.66 -6.96 -9.16
CA GLY A 9 0.39 -5.94 -9.23
C GLY A 9 -0.17 -4.52 -9.20
N PHE A 10 -1.25 -4.25 -9.94
CA PHE A 10 -1.89 -2.93 -9.97
C PHE A 10 -2.53 -2.56 -8.63
N ASN A 11 -3.16 -3.52 -7.93
CA ASN A 11 -3.73 -3.30 -6.60
C ASN A 11 -2.64 -3.00 -5.57
N VAL A 12 -1.52 -3.72 -5.62
CA VAL A 12 -0.36 -3.49 -4.73
C VAL A 12 0.26 -2.12 -4.99
N LEU A 13 0.39 -1.71 -6.25
CA LEU A 13 0.84 -0.36 -6.61
C LEU A 13 -0.15 0.71 -6.11
N GLY A 14 -1.45 0.47 -6.27
CA GLY A 14 -2.51 1.36 -5.79
C GLY A 14 -2.49 1.55 -4.28
N THR A 15 -2.32 0.48 -3.50
CA THR A 15 -2.21 0.60 -2.04
C THR A 15 -0.93 1.29 -1.59
N THR A 16 0.17 1.09 -2.31
CA THR A 16 1.45 1.76 -2.03
C THR A 16 1.37 3.26 -2.31
N LEU A 17 0.74 3.65 -3.43
CA LEU A 17 0.45 5.05 -3.77
C LEU A 17 -0.51 5.69 -2.76
N GLY A 18 -1.55 4.97 -2.34
CA GLY A 18 -2.49 5.41 -1.32
C GLY A 18 -1.78 5.67 0.03
N GLY A 19 -0.89 4.75 0.44
CA GLY A 19 -0.08 4.92 1.65
C GLY A 19 0.87 6.12 1.58
N LEU A 20 1.51 6.35 0.42
CA LEU A 20 2.36 7.51 0.17
C LEU A 20 1.58 8.83 0.25
N LEU A 21 0.40 8.91 -0.37
CA LEU A 21 -0.47 10.09 -0.29
C LEU A 21 -0.96 10.34 1.13
N LEU A 22 -1.29 9.29 1.87
CA LEU A 22 -1.68 9.39 3.27
C LEU A 22 -0.51 9.89 4.15
N GLY A 23 0.70 9.38 3.89
CA GLY A 23 1.91 9.82 4.57
C GLY A 23 2.26 11.29 4.28
N TRP A 24 2.11 11.72 3.02
CA TRP A 24 2.23 13.12 2.61
C TRP A 24 1.20 14.01 3.33
N PHE A 25 -0.06 13.58 3.35
CA PHE A 25 -1.12 14.32 4.03
C PHE A 25 -0.86 14.45 5.54
N LEU A 26 -0.39 13.39 6.19
CA LEU A 26 -0.01 13.40 7.60
C LEU A 26 1.19 14.32 7.87
N GLN A 27 2.17 14.32 6.97
CA GLN A 27 3.30 15.24 7.02
C GLN A 27 2.82 16.69 6.95
N GLU A 28 1.91 17.02 6.02
CA GLU A 28 1.45 18.38 5.76
C GLU A 28 0.49 18.89 6.84
N LYS A 29 -0.39 18.03 7.38
CA LYS A 29 -1.44 18.45 8.34
C LYS A 29 -1.05 18.33 9.80
N MET A 30 -0.23 17.35 10.16
CA MET A 30 0.12 17.09 11.56
C MET A 30 1.57 17.49 11.91
N GLY A 31 2.33 18.03 10.94
CA GLY A 31 3.73 18.41 11.15
C GLY A 31 4.67 17.23 11.41
N PHE A 32 4.17 15.99 11.25
CA PHE A 32 4.97 14.77 11.33
C PHE A 32 5.81 14.63 10.06
N GLY A 33 6.84 15.47 9.90
CA GLY A 33 7.76 15.56 8.75
C GLY A 33 8.10 14.23 8.06
N LEU A 34 9.30 13.71 8.32
CA LEU A 34 9.76 12.44 7.76
C LEU A 34 8.96 11.25 8.33
N VAL A 35 8.53 11.35 9.59
CA VAL A 35 7.88 10.25 10.32
C VAL A 35 6.51 9.90 9.75
N GLY A 36 5.70 10.91 9.38
CA GLY A 36 4.39 10.71 8.76
C GLY A 36 4.51 10.06 7.39
N PHE A 37 5.50 10.50 6.61
CA PHE A 37 5.81 9.90 5.31
C PHE A 37 6.25 8.43 5.43
N LEU A 38 7.19 8.12 6.35
CA LEU A 38 7.64 6.75 6.61
C LEU A 38 6.49 5.86 7.10
N PHE A 39 5.61 6.38 7.96
CA PHE A 39 4.44 5.67 8.45
C PHE A 39 3.44 5.35 7.32
N GLY A 40 3.16 6.32 6.44
CA GLY A 40 2.31 6.12 5.27
C GLY A 40 2.88 5.09 4.30
N LEU A 41 4.20 5.14 4.05
CA LEU A 41 4.90 4.15 3.23
C LEU A 41 4.82 2.74 3.84
N LEU A 42 5.06 2.60 5.14
CA LEU A 42 4.93 1.32 5.86
C LEU A 42 3.51 0.76 5.75
N LEU A 43 2.49 1.59 5.96
CA LEU A 43 1.08 1.19 5.80
C LEU A 43 0.76 0.73 4.37
N GLY A 44 1.25 1.46 3.36
CA GLY A 44 1.05 1.12 1.95
C GLY A 44 1.66 -0.24 1.59
N VAL A 45 2.89 -0.50 2.04
CA VAL A 45 3.58 -1.77 1.82
C VAL A 45 2.90 -2.92 2.57
N PHE A 46 2.56 -2.74 3.85
CA PHE A 46 1.89 -3.78 4.64
C PHE A 46 0.52 -4.15 4.08
N SER A 47 -0.26 -3.16 3.64
CA SER A 47 -1.56 -3.43 3.02
C SER A 47 -1.44 -4.16 1.68
N GLY A 48 -0.43 -3.82 0.87
CA GLY A 48 -0.11 -4.56 -0.36
C GLY A 48 0.28 -6.02 -0.08
N LEU A 49 1.14 -6.25 0.91
CA LEU A 49 1.53 -7.60 1.35
C LEU A 49 0.32 -8.40 1.86
N TRP A 50 -0.59 -7.76 2.60
CA TRP A 50 -1.81 -8.39 3.07
C TRP A 50 -2.75 -8.80 1.93
N ILE A 51 -2.88 -7.97 0.88
CA ILE A 51 -3.67 -8.32 -0.31
C ILE A 51 -3.09 -9.55 -1.02
N ILE A 52 -1.76 -9.58 -1.19
CA ILE A 52 -1.06 -10.74 -1.76
C ILE A 52 -1.31 -11.98 -0.90
N LEU A 53 -1.17 -11.87 0.43
CA LEU A 53 -1.40 -12.98 1.36
C LEU A 53 -2.84 -13.51 1.26
N LYS A 54 -3.85 -12.60 1.26
CA LYS A 54 -5.26 -12.96 1.13
C LYS A 54 -5.53 -13.66 -0.20
N GLN A 55 -4.91 -13.19 -1.29
CA GLN A 55 -5.05 -13.80 -2.61
C GLN A 55 -4.45 -15.21 -2.65
N ILE A 56 -3.26 -15.41 -2.08
CA ILE A 56 -2.65 -16.74 -1.97
C ILE A 56 -3.52 -17.70 -1.14
N LEU A 57 -4.10 -17.22 -0.04
CA LEU A 57 -4.99 -18.00 0.83
C LEU A 57 -6.31 -18.39 0.15
N VAL A 58 -6.87 -17.51 -0.70
CA VAL A 58 -8.15 -17.75 -1.39
C VAL A 58 -7.98 -18.61 -2.65
N GLN A 59 -6.81 -18.61 -3.27
CA GLN A 59 -6.51 -19.44 -4.44
C GLN A 59 -5.99 -20.86 -4.09
N LYS A 60 -5.81 -21.17 -2.81
CA LYS A 60 -5.56 -22.53 -2.30
C LYS A 60 -6.84 -23.19 -1.86
#